data_AF-A0A0B8ZFF5-F1
#
_entry.id   AF-A0A0B8ZFF5-F1
#
_cell.length_a   1.000
_cell.length_b   1.000
_cell.length_c   1.000
_cell.angle_alpha   90.00
_cell.angle_beta   90.00
_cell.angle_gamma   90.00
#
_symmetry.space_group_name_H-M   'P 1'
#
loop_
_entity.id
_entity.type
_entity.pdbx_description
1 polymer ?
#
loop_
_entity_poly.entity_id
_entity_poly.type
_entity_poly.pdbx_seq_one_letter_code
_entity_poly.pdbx_strand_id
1 'polypeptide(L)' 'MIATQSVRPAEARIVWAHTPNRSNRNQRYAFSPWLYKQRNLVERFFNRIRQFRGIATRYDKDPANFLAAIRLVCARL' A
#
# COMPACT_ATOMS: atom_id res chain seq x y z
N MET A 1 12.98 -30.15 -14.96
CA MET A 1 12.13 -29.18 -15.68
C MET A 1 10.88 -28.94 -14.85
N ILE A 2 10.89 -27.96 -13.94
CA ILE A 2 9.71 -27.61 -13.12
C ILE A 2 9.14 -26.33 -13.71
N ALA A 3 7.87 -26.41 -14.12
CA ALA A 3 7.14 -25.36 -14.80
C ALA A 3 7.10 -24.05 -13.98
N THR A 4 7.69 -22.99 -14.54
CA THR A 4 7.49 -21.63 -14.08
C THR A 4 6.05 -21.24 -14.40
N GLN A 5 5.15 -21.24 -13.41
CA GLN A 5 3.86 -20.57 -13.54
C GLN A 5 4.13 -19.08 -13.70
N SER A 6 4.09 -18.62 -14.94
CA SER A 6 4.06 -17.22 -15.31
C SER A 6 2.85 -16.57 -14.64
N VAL A 7 3.14 -15.58 -13.79
CA VAL A 7 2.15 -14.68 -13.20
C VAL A 7 1.31 -14.09 -14.34
N ARG A 8 0.04 -14.50 -14.42
CA ARG A 8 -0.93 -13.97 -15.38
C ARG A 8 -1.02 -12.44 -15.21
N PRO A 9 -1.01 -11.64 -16.30
CA PRO A 9 -1.17 -10.19 -16.19
C PRO A 9 -2.55 -9.90 -15.60
N ALA A 10 -2.58 -9.22 -14.46
CA ALA A 10 -3.82 -8.78 -13.84
C ALA A 10 -4.60 -7.91 -14.83
N GLU A 11 -5.88 -8.26 -15.00
CA GLU A 11 -6.85 -7.58 -15.86
C GLU A 11 -6.78 -6.07 -15.65
N ALA A 12 -6.63 -5.31 -16.73
CA ALA A 12 -6.43 -3.86 -16.68
C ALA A 12 -7.67 -3.16 -16.11
N ARG A 13 -7.69 -2.95 -14.79
CA ARG A 13 -8.69 -2.09 -14.14
C ARG A 13 -8.47 -0.66 -14.62
N ILE A 14 -9.54 0.02 -15.03
CA ILE A 14 -9.52 1.46 -15.25
C ILE A 14 -9.39 2.13 -13.87
N VAL A 15 -8.14 2.31 -13.43
CA VAL A 15 -7.82 2.98 -12.17
C VAL A 15 -7.54 4.45 -12.47
N TRP A 16 -8.41 5.32 -11.96
CA TRP A 16 -8.20 6.77 -12.02
C TRP A 16 -7.29 7.20 -10.88
N ALA A 17 -6.20 7.90 -11.20
CA ALA A 17 -5.32 8.48 -10.19
C ALA A 17 -6.02 9.63 -9.46
N HIS A 18 -6.41 9.40 -8.20
CA HIS A 18 -7.03 10.43 -7.35
C HIS A 18 -5.98 11.21 -6.55
N THR A 19 -5.17 11.98 -7.28
CA THR A 19 -4.16 12.89 -6.67
C THR A 19 -4.74 14.31 -6.62
N PRO A 20 -4.30 15.20 -5.72
CA PRO A 20 -4.71 16.60 -5.77
C PRO A 20 -4.12 17.25 -7.03
N ASN A 21 -4.84 18.25 -7.54
CA ASN A 21 -4.29 19.03 -8.64
C ASN A 21 -3.19 19.96 -8.13
N ARG A 22 -2.04 20.00 -8.82
CA ARG A 22 -0.96 20.95 -8.52
C ARG A 22 -1.23 22.27 -9.22
N SER A 23 -0.71 23.38 -8.68
CA SER A 23 -0.87 24.72 -9.27
C SER A 23 -0.30 24.84 -10.68
N ASN A 24 0.68 24.02 -11.04
CA ASN A 24 1.36 24.02 -12.34
C ASN A 24 0.76 23.04 -13.38
N ARG A 25 -0.38 22.40 -13.11
CA ARG A 25 -0.99 21.45 -14.05
C ARG A 25 -1.93 22.17 -15.02
N ASN A 26 -1.69 21.97 -16.32
CA ASN A 26 -2.53 22.50 -17.39
C ASN A 26 -3.93 21.82 -17.43
N GLN A 27 -3.99 20.50 -17.22
CA GLN A 27 -5.25 19.76 -17.18
C GLN A 27 -5.69 19.47 -15.74
N ARG A 28 -6.87 19.99 -15.37
CA ARG A 28 -7.54 19.75 -14.08
C ARG A 28 -8.58 18.64 -14.28
N TYR A 29 -8.56 17.62 -13.42
CA TYR A 29 -9.54 16.54 -13.40
C TYR A 29 -10.48 16.69 -12.20
N ALA A 30 -11.63 16.02 -12.25
CA ALA A 30 -12.57 15.98 -11.14
C ALA A 30 -11.89 15.39 -9.90
N PHE A 31 -11.75 16.20 -8.86
CA PHE A 31 -11.12 15.83 -7.60
C PHE A 31 -12.13 16.03 -6.45
N SER A 32 -12.24 15.03 -5.59
CA SER A 32 -13.09 15.08 -4.39
C SER A 32 -12.20 15.17 -3.15
N PRO A 33 -12.09 16.32 -2.48
CA PRO A 33 -11.27 16.46 -1.28
C PRO A 33 -11.65 15.47 -0.18
N TRP A 34 -12.94 15.10 -0.09
CA TRP A 34 -13.43 14.13 0.89
C TRP A 34 -12.85 12.73 0.64
N LEU A 35 -12.82 12.27 -0.61
CA LEU A 35 -12.26 10.96 -0.96
C LEU A 35 -10.74 10.94 -0.70
N TYR A 36 -10.06 12.05 -1.00
CA TYR A 36 -8.62 12.16 -0.76
C TYR A 36 -8.27 12.10 0.74
N LYS A 37 -9.13 12.63 1.62
CA LYS A 37 -8.92 12.55 3.08
C LYS A 37 -8.93 11.11 3.62
N GLN A 38 -9.67 10.19 2.98
CA GLN A 38 -9.71 8.79 3.42
C GLN A 38 -8.34 8.11 3.32
N ARG A 39 -7.47 8.55 2.40
CA ARG A 39 -6.08 8.08 2.28
C ARG A 39 -5.28 8.26 3.57
N ASN A 40 -5.56 9.33 4.34
CA ASN A 40 -4.87 9.59 5.61
C ASN A 40 -5.06 8.45 6.63
N LEU A 41 -6.21 7.78 6.64
CA LEU A 41 -6.45 6.64 7.54
C LEU A 41 -5.51 5.47 7.20
N VAL A 42 -5.35 5.19 5.91
CA VAL A 42 -4.46 4.15 5.40
C VAL A 42 -2.99 4.49 5.70
N GLU A 43 -2.59 5.74 5.47
CA GLU A 43 -1.23 6.20 5.77
C GLU A 43 -0.92 6.13 7.27
N ARG A 44 -1.87 6.52 8.13
CA ARG A 44 -1.72 6.42 9.59
C ARG A 44 -1.59 4.97 10.04
N PHE A 45 -2.35 4.06 9.44
CA PHE A 45 -2.24 2.63 9.71
C PHE A 45 -0.84 2.10 9.37
N PHE A 46 -0.32 2.39 8.17
CA PHE A 46 1.04 1.97 7.80
C PHE A 46 2.12 2.65 8.63
N ASN A 47 1.95 3.93 8.98
CA ASN A 47 2.88 4.62 9.88
C ASN A 47 2.92 3.94 11.25
N ARG A 48 1.79 3.48 11.77
CA ARG A 48 1.71 2.73 13.01
C ARG A 48 2.44 1.38 12.90
N ILE A 49 2.25 0.64 11.81
CA ILE A 49 2.99 -0.62 11.56
C ILE A 49 4.50 -0.36 11.49
N ARG A 50 4.93 0.74 10.87
CA ARG A 50 6.35 1.09 10.77
C ARG A 50 6.99 1.55 12.10
N GLN A 51 6.22 1.78 13.16
CA GLN A 51 6.79 2.01 14.50
C GLN A 51 7.46 0.75 15.05
N PHE A 52 7.01 -0.43 14.62
CA PHE A 52 7.63 -1.70 15.01
C PHE A 52 8.95 -1.86 14.27
N ARG A 53 10.06 -1.67 15.01
CA ARG A 53 11.43 -1.71 14.48
C ARG A 53 11.72 -3.00 13.70
N GLY A 54 11.19 -4.13 14.19
CA GLY A 54 11.18 -5.46 13.53
C GLY A 54 10.73 -5.44 12.07
N ILE A 55 9.60 -4.78 11.82
CA ILE A 55 8.95 -4.71 10.52
C ILE A 55 9.62 -3.64 9.66
N ALA A 56 9.96 -2.48 10.25
CA ALA A 56 10.50 -1.33 9.53
C ALA A 56 11.84 -1.61 8.81
N THR A 57 12.72 -2.38 9.44
CA THR A 57 14.03 -2.75 8.88
C THR A 57 14.01 -4.10 8.19
N ARG A 58 12.88 -4.83 8.22
CA ARG A 58 12.75 -6.19 7.69
C ARG A 58 13.86 -7.11 8.23
N TYR A 59 13.93 -7.29 9.55
CA TYR A 59 14.94 -8.15 10.17
C TYR A 59 14.74 -9.64 9.82
N ASP A 60 13.50 -10.08 9.65
CA ASP A 60 13.18 -11.45 9.27
C ASP A 60 13.57 -11.75 7.82
N LYS A 61 14.51 -12.69 7.64
CA LYS A 61 14.91 -13.20 6.31
C LYS A 61 13.86 -14.10 5.69
N ASP A 62 13.14 -14.87 6.52
CA ASP A 62 12.08 -15.75 6.07
C ASP A 62 10.79 -14.94 5.80
N PRO A 63 10.25 -14.95 4.56
CA PRO A 63 9.02 -14.25 4.23
C PRO A 63 7.80 -14.73 5.04
N ALA A 64 7.75 -16.00 5.46
CA ALA A 64 6.66 -16.54 6.24
C ALA A 64 6.65 -15.93 7.66
N ASN A 65 7.82 -15.79 8.28
CA ASN A 65 7.95 -15.19 9.60
C ASN A 65 7.63 -13.68 9.56
N PHE A 66 8.12 -12.99 8.54
CA PHE A 66 7.80 -11.57 8.33
C PHE A 66 6.29 -11.34 8.14
N LEU A 67 5.62 -12.20 7.38
CA LEU A 67 4.17 -12.13 7.20
C LEU A 67 3.41 -12.43 8.51
N ALA A 68 3.87 -13.40 9.30
CA ALA A 68 3.30 -13.69 10.61
C ALA A 68 3.43 -12.49 11.56
N ALA A 69 4.60 -11.84 11.60
CA ALA A 69 4.83 -10.64 12.38
C ALA A 69 3.90 -9.48 11.96
N ILE A 70 3.72 -9.26 10.66
CA ILE A 70 2.76 -8.27 10.14
C ILE A 70 1.34 -8.60 10.60
N ARG A 71 0.90 -9.86 10.48
CA ARG A 71 -0.44 -10.29 10.91
C ARG A 71 -0.67 -10.06 12.40
N LEU A 72 0.32 -10.37 13.23
CA LEU A 72 0.26 -10.12 14.68
C LEU A 72 0.14 -8.63 15.00
N VAL A 73 0.91 -7.79 14.32
CA VAL A 73 0.81 -6.33 14.49
C VAL A 73 -0.54 -5.80 14.01
N CYS A 74 -1.03 -6.25 12.86
CA CYS A 74 -2.34 -5.86 12.36
C CYS A 74 -3.48 -6.26 13.31
N ALA A 75 -3.40 -7.44 13.95
CA ALA A 75 -4.39 -7.88 14.92
C ALA A 75 -4.34 -7.08 16.24
N ARG A 76 -3.21 -6.43 16.53
CA ARG A 76 -2.99 -5.64 17.75
C ARG A 76 -3.51 -4.20 17.64
N LEU A 77 -3.60 -3.66 16.42
CA LEU A 77 -3.96 -2.27 16.10
C LEU A 77 -5.46 -2.06 15.95
#